data_AF-A0AAU5VBK3-F1
#
_entry.id   AF-A0AAU5VBK3-F1
#
_cell.length_a   1.000
_cell.length_b   1.000
_cell.length_c   1.000
_cell.angle_alpha   90.00
_cell.angle_beta   90.00
_cell.angle_gamma   90.00
#
_symmetry.space_group_name_H-M   'P 1'
#
loop_
_entity.id
_entity.type
_entity.pdbx_description
1 polymer ?
#
loop_
_entity_poly.entity_id
_entity_poly.type
_entity_poly.pdbx_seq_one_letter_code
_entity_poly.pdbx_strand_id
1 'polypeptide(L)' 'MADSSRLVSTAHALRCRPIGGLTVEDLRLLIGQDAGLAHLLPLALEVLRDDPMAEGDSHSRRSEWWT' A
#
# COMPACT_ATOMS: atom_id res chain seq x y z
N MET A 1 18.24 -12.71 2.33
CA MET A 1 17.00 -13.28 2.91
C MET A 1 16.65 -12.63 4.25
N ALA A 2 16.61 -11.29 4.35
CA ALA A 2 16.32 -10.59 5.62
C ALA A 2 15.16 -9.58 5.51
N ASP A 3 14.59 -9.41 4.32
CA ASP A 3 13.58 -8.37 4.06
C ASP A 3 12.15 -8.90 4.24
N SER A 4 11.93 -10.19 4.00
CA SER A 4 10.63 -10.85 4.20
C SER A 4 10.20 -10.85 5.67
N SER A 5 11.13 -10.99 6.62
CA SER A 5 10.80 -10.98 8.04
C SER A 5 10.43 -9.58 8.55
N ARG A 6 11.05 -8.53 8.00
CA ARG A 6 10.77 -7.14 8.40
C ARG A 6 9.39 -6.70 7.92
N LEU A 7 9.06 -6.95 6.65
CA LEU A 7 7.75 -6.61 6.09
C LEU A 7 6.61 -7.37 6.80
N VAL A 8 6.79 -8.67 7.05
CA VAL A 8 5.79 -9.48 7.78
C VAL A 8 5.63 -9.02 9.24
N SER A 9 6.72 -8.66 9.91
CA SER A 9 6.66 -8.14 11.29
C SER A 9 5.94 -6.79 11.36
N THR A 10 6.20 -5.90 10.40
CA THR A 10 5.49 -4.62 10.28
C THR A 10 4.00 -4.84 10.02
N ALA A 11 3.64 -5.73 9.09
CA ALA A 11 2.24 -6.07 8.84
C ALA A 11 1.54 -6.63 10.10
N HIS A 12 2.23 -7.47 10.87
CA HIS A 12 1.70 -8.00 12.12
C HIS A 12 1.50 -6.92 13.20
N ALA A 13 2.42 -5.95 13.31
CA ALA A 13 2.29 -4.83 14.23
C ALA A 13 1.13 -3.89 13.83
N LEU A 14 0.94 -3.67 12.53
CA LEU A 14 -0.13 -2.82 11.99
C LEU A 14 -1.53 -3.40 12.19
N ARG A 15 -1.69 -4.73 12.24
CA ARG A 15 -2.97 -5.40 12.55
C ARG A 15 -3.53 -5.06 13.93
N CYS A 16 -2.70 -4.55 14.86
CA CYS A 16 -3.13 -4.13 16.19
C CYS A 16 -3.59 -2.67 16.23
N ARG A 17 -3.45 -1.90 15.14
CA ARG A 17 -3.85 -0.49 15.09
C ARG A 17 -5.32 -0.34 14.72
N PRO A 18 -6.03 0.65 15.27
CA PRO A 18 -7.38 0.96 14.82
C PRO A 18 -7.34 1.35 13.35
N ILE A 19 -8.30 0.82 12.59
CA ILE A 19 -8.42 1.00 11.15
C ILE A 19 -8.39 2.49 10.73
N GLY A 20 -9.02 3.37 11.51
CA GLY A 20 -9.02 4.82 11.26
C GLY A 20 -7.69 5.54 11.50
N GLY A 21 -6.64 4.83 11.96
CA GLY A 21 -5.30 5.39 12.18
C GLY A 21 -4.24 4.88 11.20
N LEU A 22 -4.64 4.12 10.17
CA LEU A 22 -3.75 3.62 9.13
C LEU A 22 -3.49 4.72 8.09
N THR A 23 -2.22 4.89 7.71
CA THR A 23 -1.86 5.73 6.56
C THR A 23 -2.14 5.00 5.25
N VAL A 24 -2.05 5.70 4.12
CA VAL A 24 -2.20 5.08 2.79
C VAL A 24 -1.07 4.07 2.53
N GLU A 25 0.17 4.37 2.93
CA GLU A 25 1.29 3.43 2.90
C GLU A 25 1.03 2.17 3.76
N ASP A 26 0.47 2.33 4.96
CA ASP A 26 0.10 1.20 5.83
C ASP A 26 -0.97 0.31 5.16
N LEU A 27 -1.97 0.92 4.53
CA LEU A 27 -3.02 0.23 3.78
C LEU A 27 -2.43 -0.56 2.61
N ARG A 28 -1.56 0.05 1.79
CA ARG A 28 -0.90 -0.63 0.66
C ARG A 28 -0.03 -1.79 1.13
N LEU A 29 0.73 -1.59 2.21
CA LEU A 29 1.58 -2.64 2.77
C LEU A 29 0.74 -3.84 3.23
N LEU A 30 -0.36 -3.60 3.96
CA LEU A 30 -1.23 -4.66 4.44
C LEU A 30 -1.97 -5.39 3.30
N ILE A 31 -2.48 -4.64 2.32
CA ILE A 31 -3.12 -5.22 1.13
C ILE A 31 -2.13 -6.05 0.31
N GLY A 32 -0.90 -5.56 0.12
CA GLY A 32 0.16 -6.28 -0.59
C GLY A 32 0.64 -7.56 0.11
N GLN A 33 0.32 -7.74 1.40
CA GLN A 33 0.58 -8.94 2.17
C GLN A 33 -0.68 -9.82 2.37
N ASP A 34 -1.77 -9.56 1.64
CA ASP A 34 -3.05 -10.29 1.74
C ASP A 34 -3.63 -10.28 3.17
N ALA A 35 -3.43 -9.18 3.91
CA ALA A 35 -3.87 -9.05 5.29
C ALA A 35 -5.13 -8.17 5.39
N GLY A 36 -6.22 -8.72 5.92
CA GLY A 36 -7.41 -7.94 6.27
C GLY A 36 -8.19 -7.36 5.09
N LEU A 37 -8.04 -7.92 3.89
CA LEU A 37 -8.61 -7.40 2.64
C LEU A 37 -10.10 -7.03 2.71
N ALA A 38 -10.92 -7.84 3.38
CA ALA A 38 -12.36 -7.57 3.52
C ALA A 38 -12.67 -6.22 4.18
N HIS A 39 -11.77 -5.72 5.02
CA HIS A 39 -11.90 -4.44 5.71
C HIS A 39 -11.07 -3.33 5.06
N LEU A 40 -9.93 -3.67 4.47
CA LEU A 40 -9.00 -2.69 3.90
C LEU A 40 -9.35 -2.29 2.47
N LEU A 41 -9.93 -3.19 1.66
CA LEU A 41 -10.31 -2.88 0.28
C LEU A 41 -11.35 -1.77 0.18
N PRO A 42 -12.44 -1.74 0.99
CA PRO A 42 -13.38 -0.62 0.97
C PRO A 42 -12.71 0.72 1.27
N LEU A 43 -11.77 0.76 2.22
CA LEU A 43 -11.05 1.99 2.62
C LEU A 43 -10.07 2.44 1.54
N ALA A 44 -9.33 1.50 0.95
CA ALA A 44 -8.45 1.81 -0.17
C ALA A 44 -9.22 2.37 -1.36
N LEU A 45 -10.44 1.88 -1.62
CA LEU A 45 -11.31 2.43 -2.66
C LEU A 45 -11.83 3.82 -2.33
N GLU A 46 -12.07 4.14 -1.06
CA GLU A 46 -12.42 5.50 -0.63
C GLU A 46 -11.25 6.47 -0.84
N VAL A 47 -10.04 6.06 -0.45
CA VAL A 47 -8.81 6.83 -0.69
C VAL A 47 -8.59 7.06 -2.18
N LEU A 48 -8.67 6.03 -3.01
CA LEU A 48 -8.47 6.13 -4.45
C LEU A 48 -9.58 6.92 -5.17
N ARG A 49 -10.76 7.02 -4.58
CA ARG A 49 -11.85 7.87 -5.10
C ARG A 49 -11.55 9.36 -4.89
N ASP A 50 -10.89 9.70 -3.78
CA ASP A 50 -10.51 11.07 -3.44
C ASP A 50 -9.22 11.48 -4.16
N ASP A 51 -8.20 10.61 -4.12
CA ASP A 51 -6.93 10.78 -4.85
C ASP A 51 -6.59 9.49 -5.61
N PRO A 52 -6.87 9.41 -6.93
CA PRO A 52 -6.55 8.24 -7.73
C PRO A 52 -5.04 8.02 -7.90
N MET A 53 -4.21 9.03 -7.60
CA MET A 53 -2.76 8.93 -7.62
C MET A 53 -2.16 8.73 -6.23
N ALA A 54 -2.99 8.40 -5.21
CA ALA A 54 -2.54 8.11 -3.86
C ALA A 54 -1.40 7.08 -3.89
N GLU A 55 -0.18 7.62 -3.77
CA GLU A 55 1.11 6.92 -3.76
C GLU A 55 1.48 6.14 -5.04
N GLY A 56 0.82 6.44 -6.16
CA GLY A 56 1.16 5.95 -7.49
C GLY A 56 2.25 6.81 -8.13
N ASP A 57 3.53 6.52 -7.86
CA ASP A 57 4.63 7.20 -8.56
C ASP A 57 4.66 6.73 -10.03
N SER A 58 4.08 7.53 -10.92
CA SER A 58 4.13 7.30 -12.36
C SER A 58 5.52 7.67 -12.87
N HIS A 59 6.50 6.78 -12.67
CA HIS A 59 7.79 6.87 -13.34
C HIS A 59 7.60 6.62 -14.85
N SER A 60 7.10 7.63 -15.57
CA SER A 60 7.20 7.69 -17.03
C SER A 60 8.65 7.96 -17.40
N ARG A 61 9.50 6.93 -17.26
CA ARG A 61 10.79 6.90 -17.93
C ARG A 61 10.51 6.59 -19.39
N ARG A 62 10.09 7.61 -20.14
CA ARG A 62 10.24 7.63 -21.60
C ARG A 62 11.73 7.49 -21.87
N SER A 63 12.15 6.28 -22.15
CA SER A 63 13.49 6.01 -22.63
C SER A 63 13.57 6.54 -24.05
N GLU A 64 14.60 7.34 -24.26
CA GLU A 64 15.06 7.90 -25.51
C GLU A 64 15.53 6.75 -26.41
N TRP A 65 14.56 6.07 -27.01
CA TRP A 65 14.75 5.30 -28.23
C TRP A 65 14.23 6.19 -29.35
N TRP A 66 14.94 6.27 -30.48
CA TRP A 66 14.82 7.24 -31.58
C TRP A 66 15.70 8.49 -31.45
N THR A 67 17.02 8.32 -31.44
CA THR A 67 17.91 9.00 -32.40
C THR A 67 19.13 8.12 -32.68
#